data_AF-A0A7S0B7L1-F1
#
_entry.id   AF-A0A7S0B7L1-F1
#
_cell.length_a   1.000
_cell.length_b   1.000
_cell.length_c   1.000
_cell.angle_alpha   90.00
_cell.angle_beta   90.00
_cell.angle_gamma   90.00
#
_symmetry.space_group_name_H-M   'P 1'
#
loop_
_entity.id
_entity.type
_entity.pdbx_description
1 polymer ?
#
loop_
_entity_poly.entity_id
_entity_poly.type
_entity_poly.pdbx_seq_one_letter_code
_entity_poly.pdbx_strand_id
1 'polypeptide(L)'
;QMLVERQLVGEGTSRQAVGRDAFLERVWAWKEEKGGAIIEQLRRIGASCDWSREQFTLNEHMSRAVIEAFVRLHESGVIFRGQRMVNWSPVLQTAVSDLEVEYAEQNGYLYHFKYVVAGPD
;
A
#
# COMPACT_ATOMS: atom_id res chain seq x y z
N GLN A 1 0.64 3.22 -5.99
CA GLN A 1 0.05 4.42 -5.40
C GLN A 1 1.08 5.53 -5.18
N MET A 2 2.09 5.35 -4.30
CA MET A 2 3.05 6.42 -3.95
C MET A 2 3.72 7.12 -5.14
N LEU A 3 4.13 6.39 -6.18
CA LEU A 3 4.83 6.96 -7.32
C LEU A 3 3.94 7.90 -8.14
N VAL A 4 2.68 7.53 -8.35
CA VAL A 4 1.69 8.36 -9.04
C VAL A 4 1.32 9.58 -8.20
N GLU A 5 1.18 9.42 -6.88
CA GLU A 5 0.96 10.56 -5.97
C GLU A 5 2.15 11.53 -5.96
N ARG A 6 3.40 11.04 -5.99
CA ARG A 6 4.59 11.89 -6.13
C ARG A 6 4.62 12.64 -7.47
N GLN A 7 4.23 11.99 -8.55
CA GLN A 7 4.10 12.64 -9.85
C GLN A 7 3.06 13.77 -9.81
N LEU A 8 1.88 13.53 -9.21
CA LEU A 8 0.84 14.55 -9.02
C LEU A 8 1.35 15.76 -8.24
N VAL A 9 2.09 15.52 -7.15
CA VAL A 9 2.71 16.61 -6.38
C VAL A 9 3.70 17.41 -7.23
N GLY A 10 4.51 16.75 -8.06
CA GLY A 10 5.41 17.42 -9.00
C GLY A 10 4.69 18.24 -10.09
N GLU A 11 3.48 17.84 -10.47
CA GLU A 11 2.59 18.57 -11.38
C GLU A 11 1.80 19.70 -10.68
N GLY A 12 2.02 19.90 -9.37
CA GLY A 12 1.34 20.93 -8.57
C GLY A 12 -0.11 20.58 -8.21
N THR A 13 -0.49 19.32 -8.30
CA THR A 13 -1.83 18.83 -7.93
C THR A 13 -1.76 17.78 -6.81
N SER A 14 -2.90 17.25 -6.40
CA SER A 14 -2.99 16.21 -5.37
C SER A 14 -4.03 15.16 -5.74
N ARG A 15 -3.92 13.99 -5.11
CA ARG A 15 -4.92 12.92 -5.26
C ARG A 15 -6.33 13.40 -4.91
N GLN A 16 -6.48 14.21 -3.86
CA GLN A 16 -7.80 14.74 -3.48
C GLN A 16 -8.32 15.71 -4.54
N ALA A 17 -7.45 16.54 -5.13
CA ALA A 17 -7.84 17.52 -6.13
C ALA A 17 -8.29 16.89 -7.45
N VAL A 18 -7.67 15.79 -7.89
CA VAL A 18 -8.05 15.11 -9.14
C VAL A 18 -9.25 14.17 -8.98
N GLY A 19 -9.56 13.74 -7.76
CA GLY A 19 -10.65 12.78 -7.49
C GLY A 19 -10.29 11.34 -7.84
N ARG A 20 -11.16 10.40 -7.44
CA ARG A 20 -10.87 8.95 -7.49
C ARG A 20 -10.72 8.43 -8.92
N ASP A 21 -11.65 8.76 -9.81
CA ASP A 21 -11.71 8.14 -11.13
C ASP A 21 -10.54 8.60 -12.00
N ALA A 22 -10.28 9.91 -12.04
CA ALA A 22 -9.11 10.44 -12.75
C ALA A 22 -7.79 9.96 -12.13
N PHE A 23 -7.72 9.76 -10.81
CA PHE A 23 -6.56 9.15 -10.18
C PHE A 23 -6.35 7.71 -10.66
N LEU A 24 -7.41 6.90 -10.73
CA LEU A 24 -7.34 5.52 -11.21
C LEU A 24 -6.89 5.46 -12.68
N GLU A 25 -7.43 6.31 -13.55
CA GLU A 25 -7.00 6.41 -14.95
C GLU A 25 -5.49 6.69 -15.06
N ARG A 26 -4.98 7.63 -14.25
CA ARG A 26 -3.54 7.94 -14.22
C ARG A 26 -2.70 6.78 -13.71
N VAL A 27 -3.18 6.03 -12.71
CA VAL A 27 -2.48 4.83 -12.23
C VAL A 27 -2.38 3.78 -13.33
N TRP A 28 -3.44 3.58 -14.11
CA TRP A 28 -3.43 2.67 -15.26
C TRP A 28 -2.50 3.14 -16.36
N ALA A 29 -2.54 4.43 -16.71
CA ALA A 29 -1.62 5.01 -17.71
C ALA A 29 -0.15 4.84 -17.30
N TRP A 30 0.17 5.12 -16.03
CA TRP A 30 1.51 4.90 -15.47
C TRP A 30 1.92 3.43 -15.51
N LYS A 31 1.00 2.51 -15.20
CA LYS A 31 1.23 1.06 -15.27
C LYS A 31 1.58 0.64 -16.70
N GLU A 32 0.86 1.15 -17.71
CA GLU A 32 1.14 0.76 -19.10
C GLU A 32 2.51 1.28 -19.55
N GLU A 33 2.84 2.54 -19.23
CA GLU A 33 4.12 3.13 -19.57
C GLU A 33 5.30 2.39 -18.91
N LYS A 34 5.24 2.18 -17.59
CA LYS A 34 6.35 1.56 -16.85
C LYS A 34 6.37 0.05 -16.98
N GLY A 35 5.21 -0.59 -17.05
CA GLY A 35 5.07 -2.03 -17.25
C GLY A 35 5.69 -2.47 -18.58
N GLY A 36 5.36 -1.77 -19.67
CA GLY A 36 5.96 -2.03 -20.99
C GLY A 36 7.49 -1.93 -20.96
N ALA A 37 8.02 -0.87 -20.34
CA ALA A 37 9.47 -0.67 -20.22
C ALA A 37 10.17 -1.80 -19.44
N ILE A 38 9.57 -2.28 -18.33
CA ILE A 38 10.12 -3.39 -17.54
C ILE A 38 10.17 -4.67 -18.38
N ILE A 39 9.11 -4.97 -19.14
CA ILE A 39 9.05 -6.17 -19.99
C ILE A 39 10.09 -6.10 -21.11
N GLU A 40 10.26 -4.95 -21.75
CA GLU A 40 11.30 -4.75 -22.76
C GLU A 40 12.69 -4.97 -22.18
N GLN A 41 12.96 -4.46 -20.98
CA GLN A 41 14.23 -4.67 -20.29
C GLN A 41 14.47 -6.16 -20.00
N LEU A 42 13.46 -6.88 -19.49
CA LEU A 42 13.56 -8.32 -19.24
C LEU A 42 13.83 -9.12 -20.52
N ARG A 43 13.19 -8.75 -21.63
CA ARG A 43 13.44 -9.38 -22.94
C ARG A 43 14.86 -9.08 -23.45
N ARG A 44 15.35 -7.85 -23.27
CA ARG A 44 16.71 -7.45 -23.69
C ARG A 44 17.80 -8.19 -22.93
N ILE A 45 17.58 -8.54 -21.65
CA ILE A 45 18.54 -9.35 -20.87
C ILE A 45 18.41 -10.86 -21.16
N GLY A 46 17.53 -11.26 -22.08
CA GLY A 46 17.39 -12.65 -22.51
C GLY A 46 16.51 -13.52 -21.61
N ALA A 47 15.58 -12.92 -20.83
CA ALA A 47 14.66 -13.72 -20.02
C ALA A 47 13.75 -14.60 -20.91
N SER A 48 13.79 -15.91 -20.70
CA SER A 48 13.03 -16.91 -21.45
C SER A 48 11.65 -17.22 -20.85
N CYS A 49 10.96 -16.18 -20.37
CA CYS A 49 9.63 -16.31 -19.77
C CYS A 49 8.55 -16.63 -20.83
N ASP A 50 7.45 -17.26 -20.40
CA ASP A 50 6.26 -17.41 -21.25
C ASP A 50 5.49 -16.08 -21.33
N TRP A 51 5.92 -15.23 -22.25
CA TRP A 51 5.33 -13.91 -22.48
C TRP A 51 3.87 -13.96 -22.97
N SER A 52 3.40 -15.11 -23.46
CA SER A 52 1.99 -15.26 -23.87
C SER A 52 1.04 -15.30 -22.67
N ARG A 53 1.58 -15.60 -21.48
CA ARG A 53 0.85 -15.70 -20.21
C ARG A 53 1.25 -14.59 -19.24
N GLU A 54 1.71 -13.46 -19.74
CA GLU A 54 1.98 -12.32 -18.89
C GLU A 54 0.70 -11.93 -18.12
N GLN A 55 0.84 -11.72 -16.81
CA GLN A 55 -0.26 -11.34 -15.94
C GLN A 55 0.16 -10.17 -15.05
N PHE A 56 -0.81 -9.31 -14.78
CA PHE A 56 -0.69 -8.24 -13.80
C PHE A 56 -1.65 -8.50 -12.65
N THR A 57 -1.28 -8.10 -11.44
CA THR A 57 -2.04 -8.39 -10.21
C THR A 57 -3.44 -7.78 -10.21
N LEU A 58 -3.67 -6.71 -10.97
CA LEU A 58 -5.00 -6.11 -11.16
C LEU A 58 -5.74 -6.61 -12.41
N ASN A 59 -5.22 -7.62 -13.13
CA ASN A 59 -6.00 -8.29 -14.17
C ASN A 59 -7.26 -8.91 -13.58
N GLU A 60 -8.30 -9.03 -14.40
CA GLU A 60 -9.62 -9.49 -13.93
C GLU A 60 -9.56 -10.87 -13.28
N HIS A 61 -8.89 -11.84 -13.90
CA HIS A 61 -8.77 -13.19 -13.34
C HIS A 61 -7.98 -13.22 -12.02
N MET A 62 -6.89 -12.45 -11.92
CA MET A 62 -6.11 -12.31 -10.68
C MET A 62 -6.93 -11.66 -9.56
N SER A 63 -7.69 -10.62 -9.90
CA SER A 63 -8.57 -9.92 -8.96
C SER A 63 -9.67 -10.85 -8.44
N ARG A 64 -10.27 -11.67 -9.31
CA ARG A 64 -11.24 -12.71 -8.91
C ARG A 64 -10.61 -13.72 -7.94
N ALA A 65 -9.37 -14.15 -8.19
CA ALA A 65 -8.67 -15.08 -7.31
C ALA A 65 -8.42 -14.50 -5.91
N VAL A 66 -8.12 -13.20 -5.80
CA VAL A 66 -7.97 -12.52 -4.50
C VAL A 66 -9.31 -12.44 -3.75
N ILE A 67 -10.39 -12.10 -4.45
CA ILE A 67 -11.74 -12.04 -3.86
C ILE A 67 -12.14 -13.43 -3.33
N GLU A 68 -11.97 -14.46 -4.14
CA GLU A 68 -12.23 -15.86 -3.76
C GLU A 68 -11.43 -16.27 -2.51
N ALA A 69 -10.13 -15.95 -2.48
CA ALA A 69 -9.27 -16.24 -1.35
C ALA A 69 -9.72 -15.52 -0.08
N PHE A 70 -10.08 -14.23 -0.19
CA PHE A 70 -10.59 -13.44 0.93
C PHE A 70 -11.90 -14.01 1.48
N VAL A 71 -12.87 -14.31 0.60
CA VAL A 71 -14.17 -14.86 0.99
C VAL A 71 -14.00 -16.19 1.71
N ARG A 72 -13.21 -17.12 1.14
CA ARG A 72 -12.95 -18.43 1.76
C ARG A 72 -12.32 -18.32 3.14
N LEU A 73 -11.37 -17.39 3.33
CA LEU A 73 -10.70 -17.17 4.61
C LEU A 73 -11.60 -16.45 5.62
N HIS A 74 -12.53 -15.61 5.16
CA HIS A 74 -13.55 -15.02 6.00
C HIS A 74 -14.59 -16.07 6.45
N GLU A 75 -15.07 -16.91 5.54
CA GLU A 75 -16.01 -18.00 5.83
C GLU A 75 -15.42 -19.06 6.78
N SER A 76 -14.11 -19.30 6.74
CA SER A 76 -13.43 -20.19 7.71
C SER A 76 -13.18 -19.55 9.08
N GLY A 77 -13.52 -18.27 9.26
CA GLY A 77 -13.40 -17.54 10.52
C GLY A 77 -12.01 -17.01 10.85
N VAL A 78 -11.02 -17.11 9.94
CA VAL A 78 -9.66 -16.60 10.18
C VAL A 78 -9.50 -15.12 9.82
N ILE A 79 -10.37 -14.58 8.96
CA ILE A 79 -10.48 -13.15 8.70
C ILE A 79 -11.69 -12.60 9.45
N PHE A 80 -11.49 -11.51 10.20
CA PHE A 80 -12.55 -10.81 10.93
C PHE A 80 -12.30 -9.31 10.95
N ARG A 81 -13.33 -8.54 11.32
CA ARG A 81 -13.25 -7.09 11.56
C ARG A 81 -13.37 -6.79 13.04
N GLY A 82 -12.40 -6.08 13.59
CA GLY A 82 -12.39 -5.66 14.99
C GLY A 82 -11.57 -4.40 15.20
N GLN A 83 -11.61 -3.86 16.41
CA GLN A 83 -10.75 -2.73 16.81
C GLN A 83 -9.47 -3.27 17.45
N ARG A 84 -8.32 -2.80 16.95
CA ARG A 84 -7.00 -3.08 17.52
C ARG A 84 -6.07 -1.90 17.26
N MET A 85 -4.97 -1.83 18.00
CA MET A 85 -3.89 -0.92 17.67
C MET A 85 -3.29 -1.31 16.32
N VAL A 86 -3.02 -0.31 15.48
CA VAL A 86 -2.44 -0.47 14.15
C VAL A 86 -1.30 0.51 13.97
N ASN A 87 -0.30 0.15 13.16
CA ASN A 87 0.68 1.11 12.69
C ASN A 87 0.01 2.02 11.65
N TRP A 88 -0.01 3.32 11.92
CA TRP A 88 -0.62 4.31 11.03
C TRP A 88 0.47 5.17 10.40
N SER A 89 0.50 5.21 9.06
CA SER A 89 1.38 6.14 8.34
C SER A 89 0.66 7.48 8.15
N PRO A 90 1.12 8.59 8.78
CA PRO A 90 0.53 9.90 8.56
C PRO A 90 0.77 10.43 7.14
N VAL A 91 1.85 9.99 6.49
CA VAL A 91 2.19 10.39 5.12
C VAL A 91 1.28 9.70 4.11
N LEU A 92 1.08 8.39 4.25
CA LEU A 92 0.25 7.60 3.32
C LEU A 92 -1.24 7.65 3.68
N GLN A 93 -1.57 8.14 4.87
CA GLN A 93 -2.93 8.19 5.42
C GLN A 93 -3.61 6.82 5.40
N THR A 94 -2.87 5.77 5.76
CA THR A 94 -3.37 4.39 5.83
C THR A 94 -2.67 3.60 6.93
N ALA A 95 -3.32 2.52 7.36
CA ALA A 95 -2.70 1.50 8.19
C ALA A 95 -1.66 0.71 7.36
N VAL A 96 -0.57 0.30 8.00
CA VAL A 96 0.49 -0.54 7.44
C VAL A 96 0.70 -1.78 8.30
N SER A 97 1.10 -2.89 7.69
CA SER A 97 1.44 -4.11 8.45
C SER A 97 2.74 -3.94 9.23
N ASP A 98 2.95 -4.77 10.26
CA ASP A 98 4.21 -4.76 11.03
C ASP A 98 5.44 -5.04 10.14
N LEU A 99 5.27 -5.83 9.08
CA LEU A 99 6.33 -6.12 8.11
C LEU A 99 6.70 -4.95 7.20
N GLU A 100 5.84 -3.94 7.11
CA GLU A 100 6.09 -2.70 6.34
C GLU A 100 6.74 -1.60 7.20
N VAL A 101 6.93 -1.84 8.50
CA VAL A 101 7.55 -0.87 9.42
C VAL A 101 9.05 -1.13 9.51
N GLU A 102 9.82 -0.13 9.09
CA GLU A 102 11.27 -0.12 9.27
C GLU A 102 11.64 0.61 10.57
N TYR A 103 12.37 -0.06 11.45
CA TYR A 103 12.83 0.51 12.70
C TYR A 103 14.20 1.16 12.52
N ALA A 104 14.32 2.40 12.98
CA ALA A 104 15.58 3.13 13.02
C ALA A 104 15.77 3.75 14.42
N GLU A 105 17.00 3.68 14.94
CA GLU A 105 17.33 4.36 16.19
C GLU A 105 17.24 5.88 16.01
N GLN A 106 16.58 6.54 16.95
CA GLN A 106 16.42 7.99 16.96
C GLN A 106 16.62 8.52 18.36
N ASN A 107 17.34 9.64 18.49
CA ASN A 107 17.46 10.35 19.76
C ASN A 107 16.10 10.94 20.12
N GLY A 108 15.53 10.46 21.23
CA GLY A 108 14.30 10.98 21.80
C GLY A 108 14.52 11.58 23.19
N TYR A 109 13.42 11.91 23.86
CA TYR A 109 13.43 12.43 25.21
C TYR A 109 12.68 11.47 26.13
N LEU A 110 13.28 11.13 27.27
CA LEU A 110 12.63 10.37 28.33
C LEU A 110 12.19 11.33 29.44
N TYR A 111 10.93 11.72 29.43
CA TYR A 111 10.36 12.62 30.43
C TYR A 111 9.80 11.86 31.64
N HIS A 112 9.95 12.44 32.84
CA HIS A 112 9.38 11.92 34.07
C HIS A 112 8.23 12.82 34.55
N PHE A 113 7.08 12.22 34.83
CA PHE A 113 5.91 12.91 35.38
C PHE A 113 5.46 12.24 36.68
N LYS A 114 5.26 13.05 37.73
CA LYS A 114 4.63 12.62 38.98
C LYS A 114 3.25 13.25 39.07
N TYR A 115 2.21 12.44 39.28
CA TYR A 115 0.85 12.91 39.45
C TYR A 115 0.33 12.51 40.85
N VAL A 116 -0.41 13.41 41.50
CA VAL A 116 -0.98 13.16 42.84
C VAL A 116 -2.25 12.33 42.69
N VAL A 117 -2.38 11.28 43.51
CA VAL A 117 -3.59 10.45 43.57
C VAL A 117 -4.51 10.98 44.65
N ALA A 118 -5.83 10.96 44.41
CA ALA A 118 -6.81 11.35 45.42
C ALA A 118 -6.98 10.25 46.47
N GLY A 119 -6.71 10.56 47.74
CA GLY A 119 -6.86 9.69 48.90
C GLY A 119 -6.06 10.21 50.12
N PRO A 120 -6.43 9.85 51.36
CA PRO A 120 -5.60 10.16 52.53
C PRO A 120 -4.35 9.27 52.59
N ASP A 121 -3.31 9.77 53.27
CA ASP A 121 -1.97 9.17 53.40
C ASP A 121 -1.97 7.72 53.93
#